data_AF-A0A496UN37-F1
#
_entry.id   AF-A0A496UN37-F1
#
_cell.length_a   1.000
_cell.length_b   1.000
_cell.length_c   1.000
_cell.angle_alpha   90.00
_cell.angle_beta   90.00
_cell.angle_gamma   90.00
#
_symmetry.space_group_name_H-M   'P 1'
#
loop_
_entity.id
_entity.type
_entity.pdbx_description
1 polymer ?
#
loop_
_entity_poly.entity_id
_entity_poly.type
_entity_poly.pdbx_seq_one_letter_code
_entity_poly.pdbx_strand_id
1 'polypeptide(L)' 'MIELKHRDEQIELGKRTYVPCTLTATCPRCGGVASKDFGKAYLSYPCTNSPFECSVWCESCDEPVEVKVKLVLRLRLELA' A
#
# COMPACT_ATOMS: atom_id res chain seq x y z
N MET A 1 -11.35 -5.61 -8.65
CA MET A 1 -11.18 -6.13 -7.28
C MET A 1 -9.91 -5.53 -6.69
N ILE A 2 -9.90 -5.13 -5.43
CA ILE A 2 -8.73 -4.56 -4.74
C ILE A 2 -8.46 -5.45 -3.52
N GLU A 3 -7.21 -5.85 -3.33
CA GLU A 3 -6.77 -6.68 -2.22
C GLU A 3 -5.55 -6.06 -1.53
N LEU A 4 -5.51 -6.13 -0.20
CA LEU A 4 -4.40 -5.71 0.63
C LEU A 4 -3.97 -6.88 1.50
N LYS A 5 -2.71 -7.30 1.35
CA LYS A 5 -2.12 -8.38 2.15
C LYS A 5 -1.12 -7.79 3.13
N HIS A 6 -1.37 -7.91 4.43
CA HIS A 6 -0.47 -7.46 5.49
C HIS A 6 0.44 -8.60 5.97
N ARG A 7 1.64 -8.26 6.41
CA ARG A 7 2.51 -9.10 7.23
C ARG A 7 2.64 -8.46 8.61
N ASP A 8 2.64 -9.27 9.66
CA ASP A 8 2.76 -8.80 11.04
C ASP A 8 4.22 -8.49 11.37
N GLU A 9 4.63 -7.25 11.11
CA GLU A 9 5.98 -6.75 11.34
C GLU A 9 5.94 -5.38 12.03
N GLN A 10 6.99 -5.04 12.79
CA GLN A 10 7.11 -3.71 13.38
C GLN A 10 7.37 -2.67 12.27
N ILE A 11 6.77 -1.48 12.42
CA ILE A 11 6.88 -0.39 11.45
C ILE A 11 7.43 0.84 12.16
N GLU A 12 8.47 1.44 11.58
CA GLU A 12 8.95 2.76 11.99
C GLU A 12 8.32 3.84 11.10
N LEU A 13 7.64 4.81 11.71
CA LEU A 13 7.05 5.93 11.00
C LEU A 13 8.09 7.03 10.80
N GLY A 14 8.24 7.48 9.56
CA GLY A 14 9.15 8.57 9.23
C GLY A 14 8.88 9.17 7.85
N LYS A 15 9.83 9.98 7.39
CA LYS A 15 9.77 10.61 6.04
C LYS A 15 9.60 9.58 4.93
N ARG A 16 10.20 8.39 5.11
CA ARG A 16 10.06 7.21 4.26
C ARG A 16 9.60 6.06 5.14
N THR A 17 8.34 5.68 5.01
CA THR A 17 7.74 4.60 5.81
C THR A 17 7.56 3.38 4.93
N TYR A 18 8.22 2.28 5.27
CA TYR A 18 7.99 0.98 4.64
C TYR A 18 6.90 0.26 5.41
N VAL A 19 5.84 -0.13 4.70
CA VAL A 19 4.70 -0.83 5.31
C VAL A 19 4.73 -2.25 4.78
N PRO A 20 4.65 -3.28 5.63
CA PRO A 20 4.85 -4.67 5.24
C PRO A 20 3.59 -5.23 4.55
N CYS A 21 3.07 -4.53 3.55
CA CYS A 21 1.89 -4.92 2.79
C CYS A 21 2.11 -4.85 1.28
N THR A 22 1.36 -5.69 0.58
CA THR A 22 1.24 -5.65 -0.88
C THR A 22 -0.18 -5.22 -1.23
N LEU A 23 -0.28 -4.21 -2.10
CA LEU A 23 -1.54 -3.78 -2.69
C LEU A 23 -1.66 -4.38 -4.08
N THR A 24 -2.82 -4.98 -4.35
CA THR A 24 -3.15 -5.58 -5.63
C THR A 24 -4.47 -5.01 -6.13
N ALA A 25 -4.56 -4.67 -7.40
CA ALA A 25 -5.77 -4.17 -8.05
C ALA A 25 -5.95 -4.82 -9.43
N THR A 26 -7.19 -5.01 -9.84
CA THR A 26 -7.51 -5.38 -11.23
C THR A 26 -7.28 -4.18 -12.14
N CYS A 27 -6.48 -4.35 -13.20
CA CYS A 27 -6.27 -3.33 -14.21
C CYS A 27 -7.57 -3.11 -15.01
N PRO A 28 -8.10 -1.87 -15.07
CA PRO A 28 -9.35 -1.58 -15.78
C PRO A 28 -9.20 -1.67 -17.30
N ARG A 29 -7.97 -1.66 -17.82
CA ARG A 29 -7.69 -1.65 -19.27
C ARG A 29 -7.62 -3.05 -19.88
N CYS A 30 -6.91 -3.97 -19.22
CA CYS A 30 -6.66 -5.33 -19.74
C CYS A 30 -7.24 -6.45 -18.86
N GLY A 31 -7.81 -6.13 -17.70
CA GLY A 31 -8.27 -7.13 -16.72
C GLY A 31 -7.14 -7.85 -15.98
N GLY A 32 -5.88 -7.57 -16.31
CA GLY A 32 -4.70 -8.12 -15.65
C GLY A 32 -4.53 -7.65 -14.21
N VAL A 33 -3.49 -8.15 -13.55
CA VAL A 33 -3.17 -7.80 -12.16
C VAL A 33 -2.19 -6.63 -12.15
N ALA A 34 -2.50 -5.61 -11.36
CA ALA A 34 -1.61 -4.52 -11.04
C ALA A 34 -1.23 -4.58 -9.55
N SER A 35 0.04 -4.37 -9.22
CA SER A 35 0.48 -4.52 -7.82
C SER A 35 1.58 -3.55 -7.40
N LYS A 36 1.75 -3.41 -6.09
CA LYS A 36 2.85 -2.68 -5.46
C LYS A 36 3.16 -3.26 -4.08
N ASP A 37 4.43 -3.55 -3.83
CA ASP A 37 4.95 -4.00 -2.54
C ASP A 37 5.47 -2.80 -1.74
N PHE A 38 4.74 -2.39 -0.70
CA PHE A 38 5.13 -1.28 0.17
C PHE A 38 6.25 -1.63 1.16
N GLY A 39 6.62 -2.92 1.23
CA GLY A 39 7.83 -3.34 1.95
C GLY A 39 9.10 -3.00 1.16
N LYS A 40 9.00 -2.87 -0.17
CA LYS A 40 10.09 -2.44 -1.05
C LYS A 40 9.97 -0.98 -1.48
N ALA A 41 8.74 -0.48 -1.62
CA ALA A 41 8.45 0.90 -1.97
C ALA A 41 7.93 1.67 -0.75
N TYR A 42 8.60 2.77 -0.37
CA TYR A 42 8.17 3.55 0.79
C TYR A 42 6.98 4.47 0.50
N LEU A 43 6.20 4.75 1.53
CA LEU A 43 5.30 5.91 1.58
C LEU A 43 6.11 7.15 1.96
N SER A 44 6.03 8.21 1.14
CA SER A 44 6.71 9.48 1.38
C SER A 44 5.83 10.38 2.24
N TYR A 45 6.29 10.72 3.45
CA TYR A 45 5.55 11.55 4.41
C TYR A 45 4.07 11.14 4.59
N PRO A 46 3.78 9.89 4.97
CA PRO A 46 2.40 9.43 5.05
C PRO A 46 1.63 10.16 6.16
N CYS A 47 0.55 10.84 5.78
CA CYS A 47 -0.45 11.32 6.73
C CYS A 47 -1.40 10.18 7.10
N THR A 48 -1.40 9.79 8.37
CA THR A 48 -2.32 8.75 8.87
C THR A 48 -3.76 9.23 8.79
N ASN A 49 -4.69 8.32 8.50
CA ASN A 49 -6.13 8.58 8.41
C ASN A 49 -6.55 9.60 7.33
N SER A 50 -5.64 10.02 6.46
CA SER A 50 -5.95 10.83 5.27
C SER A 50 -5.88 9.95 4.01
N PRO A 51 -6.92 9.93 3.17
CA PRO A 51 -6.85 9.24 1.88
C PRO A 51 -5.80 9.88 0.97
N PHE A 52 -5.07 9.06 0.23
CA PHE A 52 -4.13 9.51 -0.80
C PHE A 52 -4.20 8.59 -2.03
N GLU A 53 -3.79 9.13 -3.18
CA GLU A 53 -3.67 8.37 -4.41
C GLU A 53 -2.34 7.60 -4.44
N CYS A 54 -2.41 6.34 -4.85
CA CYS A 54 -1.26 5.49 -5.04
C CYS A 54 -1.32 4.80 -6.38
N SER A 55 -0.25 4.96 -7.15
CA SER A 55 -0.04 4.22 -8.39
C SER A 55 0.47 2.81 -8.10
N VAL A 56 -0.19 1.79 -8.67
CA VAL A 56 0.28 0.39 -8.76
C VAL A 56 0.56 0.02 -10.21
N TRP A 57 1.51 -0.87 -10.46
CA TRP A 57 1.96 -1.17 -11.84
C TRP A 57 1.26 -2.40 -12.39
N CYS A 58 0.70 -2.32 -13.60
CA CYS A 58 0.18 -3.49 -14.31
C CYS A 58 1.24 -4.09 -15.23
N GLU A 59 1.63 -5.34 -14.97
CA GLU A 59 2.66 -6.03 -15.77
C GLU A 59 2.17 -6.42 -17.17
N SER A 60 0.86 -6.54 -17.38
CA SER A 60 0.30 -7.02 -18.66
C SER A 60 0.24 -5.94 -19.73
N CYS A 61 0.00 -4.69 -19.35
CA CYS A 61 -0.08 -3.56 -20.29
C CYS A 61 0.95 -2.47 -20.01
N ASP A 62 1.88 -2.71 -19.08
CA ASP A 62 2.99 -1.83 -18.70
C ASP A 62 2.57 -0.39 -18.36
N GLU A 63 1.49 -0.29 -17.58
CA GLU A 63 0.80 0.97 -17.33
C GLU A 63 0.42 1.10 -15.85
N PRO A 64 0.43 2.33 -15.30
CA PRO A 64 0.00 2.57 -13.94
C PRO A 64 -1.52 2.42 -13.78
N VAL A 65 -1.94 2.02 -12.59
CA VAL A 65 -3.32 2.01 -12.13
C VAL A 65 -3.39 2.80 -10.82
N GLU A 66 -4.18 3.86 -10.81
CA GLU A 66 -4.35 4.69 -9.62
C GLU A 66 -5.38 4.08 -8.66
N VAL A 67 -5.00 3.97 -7.39
CA VAL A 67 -5.83 3.40 -6.33
C VAL A 67 -5.84 4.36 -5.14
N LYS A 68 -7.03 4.66 -4.63
CA LYS A 68 -7.18 5.51 -3.44
C LYS A 68 -7.05 4.65 -2.18
N VAL A 69 -6.07 4.96 -1.35
CA VAL A 69 -5.75 4.21 -0.13
C VAL A 69 -5.65 5.14 1.08
N LYS A 70 -5.62 4.57 2.28
CA LYS A 70 -5.48 5.30 3.54
C LYS A 70 -4.65 4.47 4.52
N LEU A 71 -3.60 5.07 5.10
CA LEU A 71 -2.84 4.43 6.17
C LEU A 71 -3.63 4.55 7.48
N VAL A 72 -3.97 3.41 8.09
CA VAL A 72 -4.67 3.35 9.38
C VAL A 72 -3.79 2.68 10.41
N LEU A 73 -3.51 3.38 11.51
CA LEU A 73 -2.76 2.84 12.63
C LEU A 73 -3.73 2.28 13.67
N ARG A 74 -3.46 1.07 14.16
CA ARG A 74 -4.13 0.49 15.31
C ARG A 74 -3.07 0.25 16.38
N LEU A 75 -3.13 1.03 17.45
CA LEU A 75 -2.19 0.94 18.57
C LEU A 75 -2.77 -0.01 19.63
N ARG A 76 -1.92 -0.87 20.18
CA ARG A 76 -2.23 -1.70 21.34
C ARG A 76 -1.27 -1.35 22.47
N LEU A 77 -1.81 -1.12 23.66
CA LEU A 77 -1.02 -0.96 24.88
C LEU A 77 -1.08 -2.30 25.64
N GLU A 78 0.07 -2.76 26.11
CA GLU A 78 0.20 -3.96 26.92
C GLU A 78 0.93 -3.59 28.22
N LEU A 79 0.51 -4.20 29.33
CA LEU A 79 1.20 -4.03 30.62
C LEU A 79 2.51 -4.81 30.56
N ALA A 80 3.59 -4.20 31.02
CA ALA A 80 4.92 -4.81 31.13
C ALA A 80 5.02 -5.69 32.38
#